data_AF-A0A2V8GMV3-F1
#
_entry.id   AF-A0A2V8GMV3-F1
#
_cell.length_a   1.000
_cell.length_b   1.000
_cell.length_c   1.000
_cell.angle_alpha   90.00
_cell.angle_beta   90.00
_cell.angle_gamma   90.00
#
_symmetry.space_group_name_H-M   'P 1'
#
loop_
_entity.id
_entity.type
_entity.pdbx_description
1 polymer ?
#
loop_
_entity_poly.entity_id
_entity_poly.type
_entity_poly.pdbx_seq_one_letter_code
_entity_poly.pdbx_strand_id
1 'polypeptide(L)'
;IWQQPDSGIWEVRSQPQHFTHSKVMCWVALDRAIRLAAEHDLPARHLDRWKREASAIQQFVETRCWSERRGSYTRAAGTEELDASLLVLPLMEFGDPAGRRMNGTIDAIGRDLRHGPFVFRYLSDDGLPGGEGCFLNCSFWLVGALARAGRRGEAEALMTDLLARANDVGLYSEEVDPKTGDFLGNFPQALVHLSLIDAAMAIADAS
;
A
#
# COMPACT_ATOMS: atom_id res chain seq x y z
N ILE A 1 6.41 21.05 -2.39
CA ILE A 1 6.11 20.20 -1.21
C ILE A 1 6.57 18.76 -1.47
N TRP A 2 6.11 18.06 -2.52
CA TRP A 2 6.49 16.66 -2.77
C TRP A 2 8.01 16.40 -2.85
N GLN A 3 8.80 17.38 -3.27
CA GLN A 3 10.26 17.32 -3.38
C GLN A 3 11.00 17.30 -2.02
N GLN A 4 10.32 17.50 -0.90
CA GLN A 4 10.93 17.43 0.43
C GLN A 4 10.78 16.01 1.01
N PRO A 5 11.73 15.55 1.85
CA PRO A 5 11.54 14.32 2.62
C PRO A 5 10.46 14.50 3.69
N ASP A 6 9.85 13.39 4.12
CA ASP A 6 8.76 13.34 5.10
C ASP A 6 8.91 12.13 6.04
N SER A 7 7.95 11.91 6.95
CA SER A 7 7.97 10.83 7.94
C SER A 7 7.15 9.59 7.53
N GLY A 8 6.69 9.52 6.28
CA GLY A 8 5.87 8.40 5.78
C GLY A 8 4.48 8.32 6.42
N ILE A 9 3.68 7.34 5.97
CA ILE A 9 2.33 7.09 6.52
C ILE A 9 2.36 6.51 7.94
N TRP A 10 3.48 5.88 8.30
CA TRP A 10 3.69 5.25 9.60
C TRP A 10 4.25 6.21 10.67
N GLU A 11 4.44 7.48 10.34
CA GLU A 11 5.01 8.51 11.23
C GLU A 11 6.33 8.06 11.90
N VAL A 12 7.23 7.48 11.11
CA VAL A 12 8.47 6.91 11.64
C VAL A 12 9.30 7.99 12.33
N ARG A 13 9.96 7.61 13.44
CA ARG A 13 10.74 8.53 14.29
C ARG A 13 12.19 8.72 13.82
N SER A 14 12.57 8.06 12.73
CA SER A 14 13.87 8.20 12.10
C SER A 14 13.97 9.51 11.27
N GLN A 15 15.13 9.75 10.65
CA GLN A 15 15.30 10.93 9.80
C GLN A 15 14.30 10.91 8.64
N PRO A 16 13.70 12.06 8.26
CA PRO A 16 12.80 12.14 7.12
C PRO A 16 13.44 11.61 5.84
N GLN A 17 12.66 10.86 5.06
CA GLN A 17 13.12 10.26 3.80
C GLN A 17 12.15 10.57 2.65
N HIS A 18 12.56 10.27 1.42
CA HIS A 18 11.67 10.28 0.26
C HIS A 18 10.89 8.97 0.19
N PHE A 19 9.90 8.79 1.07
CA PHE A 19 9.04 7.62 1.09
C PHE A 19 8.25 7.47 -0.20
N THR A 20 8.30 6.28 -0.78
CA THR A 20 7.68 5.98 -2.08
C THR A 20 6.18 6.15 -2.01
N HIS A 21 5.52 5.63 -0.96
CA HIS A 21 4.10 5.82 -0.72
C HIS A 21 3.73 7.32 -0.68
N SER A 22 4.47 8.14 0.09
CA SER A 22 4.22 9.59 0.17
C SER A 22 4.31 10.28 -1.19
N LYS A 23 5.28 9.88 -2.04
CA LYS A 23 5.41 10.44 -3.39
C LYS A 23 4.26 10.02 -4.28
N VAL A 24 3.88 8.74 -4.25
CA VAL A 24 2.72 8.23 -4.98
C VAL A 24 1.43 8.93 -4.55
N MET A 25 1.20 9.18 -3.27
CA MET A 25 -0.01 9.90 -2.83
C MET A 25 -0.04 11.36 -3.33
N CYS A 26 1.11 12.03 -3.45
CA CYS A 26 1.19 13.32 -4.12
C CYS A 26 0.84 13.22 -5.62
N TRP A 27 1.29 12.15 -6.29
CA TRP A 27 0.94 11.88 -7.68
C TRP A 27 -0.57 11.62 -7.83
N VAL A 28 -1.16 10.79 -6.97
CA VAL A 28 -2.61 10.48 -6.98
C VAL A 28 -3.43 11.76 -6.89
N ALA A 29 -3.08 12.65 -5.96
CA ALA A 29 -3.79 13.93 -5.81
C ALA A 29 -3.78 14.76 -7.11
N LEU A 30 -2.64 14.80 -7.81
CA LEU A 30 -2.52 15.51 -9.09
C LEU A 30 -3.24 14.79 -10.23
N ASP A 31 -3.12 13.47 -10.32
CA ASP A 31 -3.82 12.66 -11.32
C ASP A 31 -5.34 12.83 -11.20
N ARG A 32 -5.90 12.74 -9.99
CA ARG A 32 -7.33 12.93 -9.76
C ARG A 32 -7.77 14.37 -10.08
N ALA A 33 -6.96 15.38 -9.74
CA ALA A 33 -7.25 16.77 -10.10
C ALA A 33 -7.26 16.99 -11.63
N ILE A 34 -6.37 16.33 -12.36
CA ILE A 34 -6.31 16.37 -13.83
C ILE A 34 -7.57 15.72 -14.43
N ARG A 35 -7.97 14.54 -13.95
CA ARG A 35 -9.19 13.85 -14.41
C ARG A 35 -10.44 14.69 -14.16
N LEU A 36 -10.60 15.21 -12.93
CA LEU A 36 -11.72 16.08 -12.58
C LEU A 36 -11.78 17.35 -13.44
N ALA A 37 -10.64 17.96 -13.75
CA ALA A 37 -10.61 19.13 -14.62
C ALA A 37 -11.01 18.83 -16.07
N ALA A 38 -10.71 17.63 -16.57
CA ALA A 38 -11.13 17.20 -17.89
C ALA A 38 -12.62 16.83 -17.96
N GLU A 39 -13.18 16.27 -16.88
CA GLU A 39 -14.56 15.76 -16.84
C GLU A 39 -15.59 16.82 -16.42
N HIS A 40 -15.21 17.80 -15.58
CA HIS A 40 -16.15 18.73 -14.95
C HIS A 40 -15.95 20.20 -15.30
N ASP A 41 -15.23 20.50 -16.39
CA ASP A 41 -14.98 21.87 -16.90
C ASP A 41 -14.46 22.83 -15.81
N LEU A 42 -13.61 22.32 -14.91
CA LEU A 42 -13.00 23.13 -13.85
C LEU A 42 -11.95 24.09 -14.43
N PRO A 43 -11.68 25.23 -13.76
CA PRO A 43 -10.72 26.21 -14.26
C PRO A 43 -9.33 25.59 -14.57
N ALA A 44 -8.99 25.47 -15.85
CA ALA A 44 -7.79 24.82 -16.35
C ALA A 44 -6.47 25.58 -16.09
N ARG A 45 -6.51 26.68 -15.33
CA ARG A 45 -5.35 27.58 -15.08
C ARG A 45 -4.14 26.88 -14.45
N HIS A 46 -4.35 25.72 -13.82
CA HIS A 46 -3.28 24.94 -13.18
C HIS A 46 -3.02 23.60 -13.86
N LEU A 47 -3.77 23.25 -14.91
CA LEU A 47 -3.75 21.92 -15.52
C LEU A 47 -2.35 21.54 -16.03
N ASP A 48 -1.69 22.45 -16.76
CA ASP A 48 -0.34 22.20 -17.28
C ASP A 48 0.69 22.03 -16.17
N ARG A 49 0.51 22.76 -15.05
CA ARG A 49 1.36 22.60 -13.88
C ARG A 49 1.12 21.24 -13.23
N TRP A 50 -0.13 20.83 -13.02
CA TRP A 50 -0.44 19.53 -12.43
C TRP A 50 0.09 18.38 -13.27
N LYS A 51 -0.09 18.42 -14.60
CA LYS A 51 0.45 17.42 -15.52
C LYS A 51 1.96 17.31 -15.40
N ARG A 52 2.67 18.45 -15.46
CA ARG A 52 4.13 18.48 -15.34
C ARG A 52 4.62 17.92 -14.00
N GLU A 53 3.99 18.31 -12.89
CA GLU A 53 4.37 17.83 -11.56
C GLU A 53 4.05 16.34 -11.39
N ALA A 54 2.90 15.86 -11.88
CA ALA A 54 2.55 14.45 -11.87
C ALA A 54 3.58 13.62 -12.66
N SER A 55 3.94 14.05 -13.87
CA SER A 55 4.99 13.40 -14.65
C SER A 55 6.34 13.39 -13.94
N ALA A 56 6.71 14.49 -13.26
CA ALA A 56 7.96 14.56 -12.51
C ALA A 56 7.98 13.61 -11.30
N ILE A 57 6.86 13.49 -10.57
CA ILE A 57 6.73 12.54 -9.46
C ILE A 57 6.79 11.10 -9.98
N GLN A 58 6.06 10.79 -11.06
CA GLN A 58 6.08 9.47 -11.66
C GLN A 58 7.50 9.08 -12.08
N GLN A 59 8.22 9.98 -12.78
CA GLN A 59 9.61 9.75 -13.16
C GLN A 59 10.49 9.52 -11.93
N PHE A 60 10.31 10.29 -10.85
CA PHE A 60 11.06 10.10 -9.61
C PHE A 60 10.81 8.72 -9.02
N VAL A 61 9.55 8.29 -8.88
CA VAL A 61 9.20 6.97 -8.33
C VAL A 61 9.77 5.85 -9.22
N GLU A 62 9.58 5.94 -10.53
CA GLU A 62 10.02 4.91 -11.48
C GLU A 62 11.55 4.77 -11.56
N THR A 63 12.31 5.82 -11.21
CA THR A 63 13.79 5.81 -11.34
C THR A 63 14.54 5.75 -10.01
N ARG A 64 13.96 6.27 -8.92
CA ARG A 64 14.63 6.41 -7.62
C ARG A 64 14.07 5.47 -6.56
N CYS A 65 12.83 5.01 -6.72
CA CYS A 65 12.14 4.15 -5.75
C CYS A 65 12.04 2.68 -6.21
N TRP A 66 12.54 2.35 -7.40
CA TRP A 66 12.60 0.99 -7.90
C TRP A 66 13.96 0.35 -7.61
N SER A 67 13.97 -0.85 -7.05
CA SER A 67 15.19 -1.67 -6.90
C SER A 67 15.19 -2.80 -7.92
N GLU A 68 16.11 -2.75 -8.87
CA GLU A 68 16.34 -3.85 -9.82
C GLU A 68 16.77 -5.15 -9.12
N ARG A 69 17.49 -5.02 -8.00
CA ARG A 69 17.96 -6.16 -7.22
C ARG A 69 16.83 -6.90 -6.53
N ARG A 70 15.81 -6.17 -6.05
CA ARG A 70 14.61 -6.74 -5.44
C ARG A 70 13.54 -7.09 -6.46
N GLY A 71 13.59 -6.49 -7.65
CA GLY A 71 12.48 -6.51 -8.61
C GLY A 71 11.21 -5.90 -8.02
N SER A 72 11.34 -4.84 -7.21
CA SER A 72 10.25 -4.25 -6.43
C SER A 72 10.45 -2.76 -6.23
N TYR A 73 9.35 -2.02 -6.03
CA TYR A 73 9.42 -0.74 -5.35
C TYR A 73 9.92 -0.94 -3.92
N THR A 74 10.68 0.03 -3.43
CA THR A 74 11.24 0.02 -2.07
C THR A 74 10.62 1.12 -1.23
N ARG A 75 10.75 1.01 0.09
CA ARG A 75 10.13 1.86 1.11
C ARG A 75 10.39 3.35 0.84
N ALA A 76 11.65 3.68 0.55
CA ALA A 76 12.08 5.03 0.24
C ALA A 76 13.13 5.05 -0.87
N ALA A 77 13.27 6.21 -1.52
CA ALA A 77 14.20 6.39 -2.62
C ALA A 77 15.64 5.99 -2.27
N GLY A 78 16.26 5.15 -3.09
CA GLY A 78 17.64 4.67 -2.91
C GLY A 78 17.83 3.63 -1.80
N THR A 79 16.74 3.14 -1.18
CA THR A 79 16.79 2.06 -0.18
C THR A 79 16.52 0.69 -0.81
N GLU A 80 16.77 -0.36 -0.02
CA GLU A 80 16.49 -1.76 -0.34
C GLU A 80 15.46 -2.40 0.61
N GLU A 81 14.84 -1.56 1.44
CA GLU A 81 13.82 -1.93 2.41
C GLU A 81 12.46 -2.06 1.73
N LEU A 82 11.65 -3.01 2.18
CA LEU A 82 10.28 -3.17 1.73
C LEU A 82 9.32 -2.57 2.76
N ASP A 83 8.15 -2.17 2.30
CA ASP A 83 7.09 -1.61 3.13
C ASP A 83 5.73 -2.01 2.55
N ALA A 84 4.83 -2.51 3.40
CA ALA A 84 3.51 -2.97 2.98
C ALA A 84 2.60 -1.85 2.50
N SER A 85 2.90 -0.58 2.82
CA SER A 85 2.20 0.58 2.23
C SER A 85 2.33 0.62 0.70
N LEU A 86 3.33 -0.07 0.12
CA LEU A 86 3.49 -0.13 -1.34
C LEU A 86 2.41 -0.98 -2.03
N LEU A 87 1.66 -1.80 -1.27
CA LEU A 87 0.48 -2.51 -1.78
C LEU A 87 -0.65 -1.55 -2.17
N VAL A 88 -0.61 -0.29 -1.72
CA VAL A 88 -1.57 0.75 -2.10
C VAL A 88 -1.37 1.24 -3.54
N LEU A 89 -0.18 1.10 -4.13
CA LEU A 89 0.11 1.53 -5.50
C LEU A 89 -0.87 0.96 -6.54
N PRO A 90 -1.08 -0.37 -6.63
CA PRO A 90 -2.06 -0.94 -7.56
C PRO A 90 -3.50 -0.56 -7.20
N LEU A 91 -3.83 -0.33 -5.92
CA LEU A 91 -5.16 0.12 -5.49
C LEU A 91 -5.46 1.54 -5.97
N MET A 92 -4.44 2.39 -6.03
CA MET A 92 -4.53 3.78 -6.46
C MET A 92 -4.25 3.97 -7.96
N GLU A 93 -4.16 2.89 -8.73
CA GLU A 93 -3.90 2.91 -10.18
C GLU A 93 -2.60 3.64 -10.55
N PHE A 94 -1.58 3.58 -9.67
CA PHE A 94 -0.27 4.08 -10.02
C PHE A 94 0.36 3.12 -11.03
N GLY A 95 0.43 3.51 -12.30
CA GLY A 95 0.91 2.63 -13.38
C GLY A 95 -0.09 1.52 -13.72
N ASP A 96 0.38 0.46 -14.38
CA ASP A 96 -0.43 -0.72 -14.70
C ASP A 96 -0.46 -1.68 -13.48
N PRO A 97 -1.64 -1.91 -12.85
CA PRO A 97 -1.78 -2.83 -11.73
C PRO A 97 -1.35 -4.27 -12.04
N ALA A 98 -1.50 -4.73 -13.29
CA ALA A 98 -1.06 -6.04 -13.74
C ALA A 98 0.38 -6.02 -14.32
N GLY A 99 1.02 -4.85 -14.33
CA GLY A 99 2.34 -4.65 -14.87
C GLY A 99 3.43 -5.38 -14.06
N ARG A 100 4.57 -5.63 -14.71
CA ARG A 100 5.71 -6.34 -14.10
C ARG A 100 6.18 -5.72 -12.77
N ARG A 101 6.17 -4.39 -12.67
CA ARG A 101 6.63 -3.69 -11.46
C ARG A 101 5.68 -3.87 -10.28
N MET A 102 4.37 -3.85 -10.52
CA MET A 102 3.37 -4.10 -9.46
C MET A 102 3.42 -5.54 -8.99
N ASN A 103 3.42 -6.49 -9.92
CA ASN A 103 3.55 -7.92 -9.57
C ASN A 103 4.84 -8.21 -8.80
N GLY A 104 5.98 -7.68 -9.25
CA GLY A 104 7.24 -7.84 -8.53
C GLY A 104 7.22 -7.25 -7.11
N THR A 105 6.50 -6.13 -6.91
CA THR A 105 6.31 -5.52 -5.59
C THR A 105 5.41 -6.36 -4.69
N ILE A 106 4.28 -6.85 -5.22
CA ILE A 106 3.37 -7.75 -4.51
C ILE A 106 4.10 -9.03 -4.09
N ASP A 107 4.87 -9.64 -5.00
CA ASP A 107 5.62 -10.86 -4.72
C ASP A 107 6.73 -10.64 -3.71
N ALA A 108 7.45 -9.51 -3.78
CA ALA A 108 8.48 -9.18 -2.81
C ALA A 108 7.90 -9.02 -1.40
N ILE A 109 6.79 -8.31 -1.25
CA ILE A 109 6.10 -8.13 0.04
C ILE A 109 5.53 -9.46 0.53
N GLY A 110 4.87 -10.22 -0.34
CA GLY A 110 4.30 -11.53 -0.01
C GLY A 110 5.34 -12.57 0.40
N ARG A 111 6.58 -12.45 -0.09
CA ARG A 111 7.69 -13.34 0.30
C ARG A 111 8.39 -12.89 1.58
N ASP A 112 8.65 -11.59 1.72
CA ASP A 112 9.57 -11.08 2.74
C ASP A 112 8.85 -10.50 3.97
N LEU A 113 7.58 -10.08 3.86
CA LEU A 113 6.82 -9.43 4.95
C LEU A 113 5.58 -10.24 5.40
N ARG A 114 5.28 -11.38 4.76
CA ARG A 114 4.09 -12.19 5.06
C ARG A 114 4.41 -13.30 6.06
N HIS A 115 3.49 -13.55 7.01
CA HIS A 115 3.48 -14.70 7.90
C HIS A 115 2.09 -15.34 7.91
N GLY A 116 1.93 -16.50 7.25
CA GLY A 116 0.61 -17.10 7.06
C GLY A 116 -0.30 -16.16 6.27
N PRO A 117 -1.51 -15.81 6.73
CA PRO A 117 -2.37 -14.82 6.06
C PRO A 117 -1.99 -13.37 6.39
N PHE A 118 -1.08 -13.14 7.33
CA PHE A 118 -0.82 -11.82 7.88
C PHE A 118 0.40 -11.14 7.26
N VAL A 119 0.42 -9.80 7.25
CA VAL A 119 1.48 -8.99 6.65
C VAL A 119 2.00 -7.96 7.67
N PHE A 120 3.31 -7.92 7.88
CA PHE A 120 3.97 -6.87 8.66
C PHE A 120 4.06 -5.57 7.85
N ARG A 121 4.10 -4.40 8.54
CA ARG A 121 4.33 -3.11 7.87
C ARG A 121 5.69 -3.08 7.18
N TYR A 122 6.72 -3.45 7.92
CA TYR A 122 8.11 -3.59 7.50
C TYR A 122 8.84 -4.41 8.58
N LEU A 123 10.07 -4.85 8.31
CA LEU A 123 10.91 -5.57 9.29
C LEU A 123 12.12 -4.77 9.76
N SER A 124 12.32 -3.54 9.25
CA SER A 124 13.38 -2.65 9.71
C SER A 124 13.01 -1.97 11.03
N ASP A 125 14.04 -1.62 11.81
CA ASP A 125 13.88 -0.87 13.06
C ASP A 125 13.30 0.53 12.76
N ASP A 126 12.20 0.89 13.43
CA ASP A 126 11.56 2.19 13.34
C ASP A 126 11.77 3.07 14.59
N GLY A 127 12.56 2.59 15.55
CA GLY A 127 12.88 3.27 16.79
C GLY A 127 11.88 3.03 17.92
N LEU A 128 10.92 2.10 17.78
CA LEU A 128 10.00 1.72 18.85
C LEU A 128 10.43 0.42 19.57
N PRO A 129 10.29 0.34 20.91
CA PRO A 129 10.62 -0.87 21.66
C PRO A 129 9.50 -1.92 21.55
N GLY A 130 9.84 -3.15 21.15
CA GLY A 130 8.92 -4.29 21.12
C GLY A 130 9.03 -5.11 19.83
N GLY A 131 8.35 -6.27 19.79
CA GLY A 131 8.05 -6.95 18.54
C GLY A 131 6.67 -6.52 18.07
N GLU A 132 6.58 -5.91 16.89
CA GLU A 132 5.31 -5.48 16.30
C GLU A 132 4.50 -6.68 15.80
N GLY A 133 3.16 -6.64 15.93
CA GLY A 133 2.26 -7.62 15.34
C GLY A 133 2.16 -7.45 13.82
N CYS A 134 1.51 -8.40 13.15
CA CYS A 134 1.15 -8.16 11.75
C CYS A 134 -0.04 -7.20 11.67
N PHE A 135 -0.03 -6.28 10.71
CA PHE A 135 -1.10 -5.32 10.52
C PHE A 135 -2.20 -5.93 9.64
N LEU A 136 -3.41 -6.05 10.20
CA LEU A 136 -4.54 -6.62 9.46
C LEU A 136 -4.91 -5.74 8.26
N ASN A 137 -4.73 -4.43 8.38
CA ASN A 137 -4.91 -3.48 7.29
C ASN A 137 -4.00 -3.82 6.09
N CYS A 138 -2.71 -4.05 6.33
CA CYS A 138 -1.75 -4.45 5.29
C CYS A 138 -2.08 -5.82 4.68
N SER A 139 -2.66 -6.71 5.47
CA SER A 139 -3.08 -8.03 5.01
C SER A 139 -4.26 -7.93 4.02
N PHE A 140 -5.23 -7.06 4.29
CA PHE A 140 -6.31 -6.77 3.34
C PHE A 140 -5.84 -5.96 2.13
N TRP A 141 -4.85 -5.06 2.26
CA TRP A 141 -4.22 -4.43 1.10
C TRP A 141 -3.58 -5.45 0.16
N LEU A 142 -2.98 -6.53 0.69
CA LEU A 142 -2.42 -7.58 -0.15
C LEU A 142 -3.51 -8.29 -0.96
N VAL A 143 -4.66 -8.57 -0.36
CA VAL A 143 -5.84 -9.11 -1.07
C VAL A 143 -6.24 -8.19 -2.21
N GLY A 144 -6.44 -6.90 -1.93
CA GLY A 144 -6.85 -5.93 -2.95
C GLY A 144 -5.80 -5.80 -4.07
N ALA A 145 -4.52 -5.78 -3.72
CA ALA A 145 -3.42 -5.67 -4.67
C ALA A 145 -3.35 -6.89 -5.59
N LEU A 146 -3.50 -8.11 -5.05
CA LEU A 146 -3.59 -9.35 -5.82
C LEU A 146 -4.78 -9.30 -6.79
N ALA A 147 -5.96 -8.89 -6.32
CA ALA A 147 -7.16 -8.79 -7.16
C ALA A 147 -6.96 -7.78 -8.30
N ARG A 148 -6.45 -6.57 -8.01
CA ARG A 148 -6.15 -5.54 -9.02
C ARG A 148 -5.05 -5.97 -10.02
N ALA A 149 -4.12 -6.84 -9.60
CA ALA A 149 -3.11 -7.42 -10.47
C ALA A 149 -3.62 -8.60 -11.33
N GLY A 150 -4.91 -8.90 -11.31
CA GLY A 150 -5.52 -10.02 -12.06
C GLY A 150 -5.32 -11.39 -11.40
N ARG A 151 -4.84 -11.44 -10.15
CA ARG A 151 -4.55 -12.67 -9.39
C ARG A 151 -5.72 -13.02 -8.47
N ARG A 152 -6.93 -13.03 -9.04
CA ARG A 152 -8.18 -13.18 -8.29
C ARG A 152 -8.22 -14.43 -7.40
N GLY A 153 -7.78 -15.58 -7.90
CA GLY A 153 -7.79 -16.82 -7.12
C GLY A 153 -6.92 -16.77 -5.86
N GLU A 154 -5.76 -16.09 -5.93
CA GLU A 154 -4.91 -15.87 -4.76
C GLU A 154 -5.53 -14.88 -3.78
N ALA A 155 -6.19 -13.83 -4.30
CA ALA A 155 -6.91 -12.86 -3.49
C ALA A 155 -8.08 -13.51 -2.73
N GLU A 156 -8.89 -14.34 -3.38
CA GLU A 156 -10.03 -15.04 -2.76
C GLU A 156 -9.59 -16.03 -1.68
N ALA A 157 -8.50 -16.76 -1.92
CA ALA A 157 -7.93 -17.66 -0.92
C ALA A 157 -7.47 -16.90 0.32
N LEU A 158 -6.70 -15.82 0.13
CA LEU A 158 -6.23 -14.99 1.24
C LEU A 158 -7.38 -14.28 1.98
N MET A 159 -8.38 -13.79 1.25
CA MET A 159 -9.59 -13.19 1.83
C MET A 159 -10.32 -14.19 2.73
N THR A 160 -10.46 -15.44 2.29
CA THR A 160 -11.10 -16.51 3.07
C THR A 160 -10.36 -16.76 4.38
N ASP A 161 -9.03 -16.85 4.33
CA ASP A 161 -8.21 -17.04 5.52
C ASP A 161 -8.34 -15.87 6.51
N LEU A 162 -8.37 -14.62 6.02
CA LEU A 162 -8.51 -13.41 6.85
C LEU A 162 -9.92 -13.26 7.44
N LEU A 163 -10.97 -13.61 6.68
CA LEU A 163 -12.35 -13.61 7.17
C LEU A 163 -12.54 -14.57 8.35
N ALA A 164 -11.85 -15.71 8.34
CA ALA A 164 -11.84 -16.68 9.43
C ALA A 164 -11.09 -16.20 10.69
N ARG A 165 -10.56 -14.96 10.73
CA ARG A 165 -9.88 -14.36 11.89
C ARG A 165 -10.71 -13.30 12.60
N ALA A 166 -11.90 -12.97 12.11
CA ALA A 166 -12.78 -12.06 12.82
C ALA A 166 -13.18 -12.65 14.18
N ASN A 167 -13.46 -11.80 15.17
CA ASN A 167 -14.03 -12.28 16.43
C ASN A 167 -15.50 -12.73 16.25
N ASP A 168 -16.13 -13.11 17.36
CA ASP A 168 -17.51 -13.60 17.43
C ASP A 168 -18.57 -12.61 16.88
N VAL A 169 -18.25 -11.33 16.80
CA VAL A 169 -19.11 -10.27 16.24
C VAL A 169 -18.61 -9.70 14.91
N GLY A 170 -17.62 -10.34 14.28
CA GLY A 170 -17.12 -9.95 12.96
C GLY A 170 -16.15 -8.76 12.96
N LEU A 171 -15.56 -8.43 14.11
CA LEU A 171 -14.66 -7.29 14.29
C LEU A 171 -13.18 -7.71 14.29
N TYR A 172 -12.34 -6.75 13.90
CA TYR A 172 -10.88 -6.85 13.85
C TYR A 172 -10.20 -5.77 14.69
N SER A 173 -9.06 -6.12 15.29
CA SER A 173 -8.09 -5.17 15.84
C SER A 173 -7.18 -4.61 14.74
N GLU A 174 -6.33 -3.68 15.11
CA GLU A 174 -5.28 -3.13 14.25
C GLU A 174 -4.22 -4.17 13.87
N GLU A 175 -3.73 -4.89 14.88
CA GLU A 175 -2.66 -5.85 14.77
C GLU A 175 -3.12 -7.24 15.23
N VAL A 176 -2.38 -8.25 14.81
CA VAL A 176 -2.52 -9.63 15.28
C VAL A 176 -1.16 -10.23 15.55
N ASP A 177 -1.01 -10.96 16.66
CA ASP A 177 0.17 -11.79 16.88
C ASP A 177 0.12 -12.95 15.86
N PRO A 178 1.08 -13.06 14.94
CA PRO A 178 1.03 -14.06 13.88
C PRO A 178 1.24 -15.50 14.37
N LYS A 179 1.73 -15.70 15.61
CA LYS A 179 1.97 -17.02 16.21
C LYS A 179 0.76 -17.50 17.02
N THR A 180 0.16 -16.61 17.81
CA THR A 180 -0.97 -16.98 18.69
C THR A 180 -2.31 -16.71 18.05
N GLY A 181 -2.39 -15.74 17.13
CA GLY A 181 -3.64 -15.23 16.57
C GLY A 181 -4.34 -14.20 17.47
N ASP A 182 -3.70 -13.78 18.56
CA ASP A 182 -4.30 -12.80 19.47
C ASP A 182 -4.37 -11.42 18.83
N PHE A 183 -5.49 -10.73 19.05
CA PHE A 183 -5.66 -9.34 18.67
C PHE A 183 -4.79 -8.42 19.52
N LEU A 184 -4.10 -7.50 18.84
CA LEU A 184 -3.20 -6.51 19.42
C LEU A 184 -3.59 -5.10 18.95
N GLY A 185 -3.17 -4.08 19.72
CA GLY A 185 -3.40 -2.69 19.37
C GLY A 185 -4.85 -2.24 19.48
N ASN A 186 -5.24 -1.27 18.67
CA ASN A 186 -6.57 -0.66 18.74
C ASN A 186 -7.69 -1.64 18.37
N PHE A 187 -8.80 -1.62 19.11
CA PHE A 187 -9.97 -2.48 18.84
C PHE A 187 -11.31 -1.76 19.12
N PRO A 188 -12.29 -1.83 18.20
CA PRO A 188 -12.15 -2.25 16.80
C PRO A 188 -11.37 -1.20 16.00
N GLN A 189 -10.57 -1.63 15.02
CA GLN A 189 -9.83 -0.69 14.16
C GLN A 189 -10.60 -0.40 12.87
N ALA A 190 -11.12 0.82 12.72
CA ALA A 190 -11.97 1.20 11.58
C ALA A 190 -11.25 1.08 10.22
N LEU A 191 -9.95 1.41 10.16
CA LEU A 191 -9.16 1.32 8.93
C LEU A 191 -9.03 -0.12 8.42
N VAL A 192 -9.00 -1.11 9.32
CA VAL A 192 -8.95 -2.52 8.92
C VAL A 192 -10.25 -2.94 8.22
N HIS A 193 -11.39 -2.48 8.73
CA HIS A 193 -12.69 -2.78 8.14
C HIS A 193 -12.90 -2.05 6.81
N LEU A 194 -12.39 -0.82 6.67
CA LEU A 194 -12.37 -0.13 5.38
C LEU A 194 -11.58 -0.92 4.34
N SER A 195 -10.37 -1.36 4.68
CA SER A 195 -9.54 -2.16 3.76
C SER A 195 -10.12 -3.54 3.45
N LEU A 196 -10.86 -4.15 4.39
CA LEU A 196 -11.63 -5.36 4.12
C LEU A 196 -12.70 -5.09 3.04
N ILE A 197 -13.47 -4.02 3.17
CA ILE A 197 -14.50 -3.64 2.19
C ILE A 197 -13.86 -3.36 0.83
N ASP A 198 -12.77 -2.58 0.79
CA ASP A 198 -12.05 -2.26 -0.44
C ASP A 198 -11.49 -3.52 -1.12
N ALA A 199 -10.96 -4.47 -0.33
CA ALA A 199 -10.48 -5.75 -0.84
C ALA A 199 -11.62 -6.60 -1.44
N ALA A 200 -12.77 -6.65 -0.77
CA ALA A 200 -13.95 -7.35 -1.27
C ALA A 200 -14.45 -6.74 -2.59
N MET A 201 -14.48 -5.40 -2.69
CA MET A 201 -14.82 -4.69 -3.92
C MET A 201 -13.80 -4.99 -5.03
N ALA A 202 -12.51 -4.98 -4.73
CA ALA A 202 -11.47 -5.29 -5.72
C ALA A 202 -11.59 -6.72 -6.27
N ILE A 203 -11.94 -7.71 -5.44
CA ILE A 203 -12.22 -9.08 -5.89
C ILE A 203 -13.46 -9.12 -6.79
N ALA A 204 -14.52 -8.41 -6.41
CA ALA A 204 -15.76 -8.37 -7.18
C ALA A 204 -15.57 -7.74 -8.58
N ASP A 205 -14.74 -6.69 -8.66
CA ASP A 205 -14.39 -6.02 -9.92
C ASP A 205 -13.46 -6.86 -10.82
N ALA A 206 -12.65 -7.74 -10.23
CA ALA A 206 -11.71 -8.58 -10.98
C ALA A 206 -12.49 -9.62 -11.80
N SER A 207 -12.57 -9.46 -13.11
CA SER A 207 -13.27 -10.38 -14.03
C SER A 207 -12.51 -11.68 -14.25
#